data_AF-A0A5N7IPB8-F1
#
_entry.id   AF-A0A5N7IPB8-F1
#
_cell.length_a   1.000
_cell.length_b   1.000
_cell.length_c   1.000
_cell.angle_alpha   90.00
_cell.angle_beta   90.00
_cell.angle_gamma   90.00
#
_symmetry.space_group_name_H-M   'P 1'
#
loop_
_entity.id
_entity.type
_entity.pdbx_description
1 polymer ?
#
loop_
_entity_poly.entity_id
_entity_poly.type
_entity_poly.pdbx_seq_one_letter_code
_entity_poly.pdbx_strand_id
1 'polypeptide(L)'
;MYAEIEKILESNVRPKLADHYGNIELISCDDGIVEVKLMGQCKGCLSAKYTVENLVEAAIKEAIPTIKKVVLRNEVSQDLLEQAKKFLNEGNRGK
;
A
#
# COMPACT_ATOMS: atom_id res chain seq x y z
N MET A 1 19.52 -2.02 -0.32
CA MET A 1 18.11 -2.41 -0.42
C MET A 1 17.18 -1.20 -0.43
N TYR A 2 17.01 -0.47 0.68
CA TYR A 2 16.08 0.67 0.75
C TYR A 2 16.32 1.76 -0.32
N ALA A 3 17.56 2.22 -0.49
CA ALA A 3 17.88 3.27 -1.47
C ALA A 3 17.63 2.86 -2.93
N GLU A 4 17.71 1.56 -3.22
CA GLU A 4 17.45 1.03 -4.58
C GLU A 4 15.95 0.99 -4.85
N ILE A 5 15.17 0.49 -3.89
CA ILE A 5 13.70 0.53 -3.94
C ILE A 5 13.21 1.98 -4.08
N GLU A 6 13.78 2.91 -3.32
CA GLU A 6 13.41 4.32 -3.40
C GLU A 6 13.69 4.93 -4.79
N LYS A 7 14.84 4.62 -5.40
CA LYS A 7 15.13 5.02 -6.79
C LYS A 7 14.12 4.46 -7.79
N ILE A 8 13.74 3.19 -7.65
CA ILE A 8 12.76 2.54 -8.53
C ILE A 8 11.41 3.23 -8.39
N LEU A 9 10.97 3.47 -7.16
CA LEU A 9 9.73 4.19 -6.86
C LEU A 9 9.76 5.58 -7.49
N GLU A 10 10.86 6.32 -7.37
CA GLU A 10 11.01 7.66 -7.93
C GLU A 10 10.97 7.70 -9.46
N SER A 11 11.65 6.76 -10.12
CA SER A 11 11.79 6.79 -11.59
C SER A 11 10.61 6.13 -12.32
N ASN A 12 10.01 5.08 -11.75
CA ASN A 12 9.01 4.26 -12.45
C ASN A 12 7.58 4.41 -11.93
N VAL A 13 7.41 4.71 -10.63
CA VAL A 13 6.11 4.69 -9.97
C VAL A 13 5.58 6.10 -9.72
N ARG A 14 6.34 6.97 -9.06
CA ARG A 14 5.96 8.35 -8.75
C ARG A 14 5.48 9.15 -9.98
N PRO A 15 6.14 9.12 -11.16
CA PRO A 15 5.64 9.84 -12.33
C PRO A 15 4.28 9.31 -12.81
N LYS A 16 4.05 7.99 -12.76
CA LYS A 16 2.77 7.38 -13.13
C LYS A 16 1.66 7.74 -12.14
N LEU A 17 1.98 7.83 -10.85
CA LEU A 17 1.02 8.24 -9.83
C LEU A 17 0.74 9.75 -9.86
N ALA A 18 1.73 10.55 -10.23
CA ALA A 18 1.59 12.01 -10.31
C ALA A 18 0.54 12.44 -11.35
N ASP A 19 0.39 11.69 -12.44
CA ASP A 19 -0.67 11.87 -13.46
C ASP A 19 -2.08 11.78 -12.84
N HIS A 20 -2.21 10.95 -11.79
CA HIS A 20 -3.44 10.77 -11.01
C HIS A 20 -3.46 11.57 -9.70
N TYR A 21 -2.61 12.59 -9.53
CA TYR A 21 -2.47 13.37 -8.30
C TYR A 21 -2.22 12.50 -7.05
N GLY A 22 -1.52 11.38 -7.25
CA GLY A 22 -1.12 10.43 -6.23
C GLY A 22 0.38 10.47 -5.97
N ASN A 23 0.79 9.86 -4.86
CA ASN A 23 2.19 9.60 -4.55
C ASN A 23 2.32 8.30 -3.74
N ILE A 24 3.55 7.82 -3.56
CA ILE A 24 3.85 6.61 -2.80
C ILE A 24 5.07 6.82 -1.90
N GLU A 25 5.00 6.24 -0.71
CA GLU A 25 6.05 6.25 0.30
C GLU A 25 6.46 4.81 0.65
N LEU A 26 7.76 4.57 0.76
CA LEU A 26 8.30 3.32 1.26
C LEU A 26 8.26 3.32 2.79
N ILE A 27 7.59 2.34 3.39
CA ILE A 27 7.47 2.22 4.85
C ILE A 27 8.52 1.26 5.39
N SER A 28 8.64 0.08 4.78
CA SER A 28 9.57 -0.95 5.23
C SER A 28 9.89 -1.94 4.11
N CYS A 29 10.99 -2.67 4.29
CA CYS A 29 11.40 -3.80 3.48
C CYS A 29 12.04 -4.82 4.42
N ASP A 30 11.37 -5.96 4.64
CA ASP A 30 11.83 -7.04 5.51
C ASP A 30 11.46 -8.42 4.92
N ASP A 31 12.36 -9.40 5.02
CA ASP A 31 12.22 -10.76 4.46
C ASP A 31 11.78 -10.84 2.97
N GLY A 32 12.10 -9.83 2.18
CA GLY A 32 11.65 -9.72 0.78
C GLY A 32 10.19 -9.28 0.63
N ILE A 33 9.58 -8.77 1.70
CA ILE A 33 8.28 -8.11 1.71
C ILE A 33 8.51 -6.60 1.79
N VAL A 34 8.03 -5.88 0.77
CA VAL A 34 8.11 -4.41 0.73
C VAL A 34 6.76 -3.83 1.12
N GLU A 35 6.74 -3.01 2.16
CA GLU A 35 5.58 -2.28 2.61
C GLU A 35 5.63 -0.84 2.09
N VAL A 36 4.59 -0.45 1.36
CA VAL A 36 4.44 0.89 0.79
C VAL A 36 3.11 1.50 1.18
N LYS A 37 3.04 2.82 1.16
CA LYS A 37 1.87 3.59 1.52
C LYS A 37 1.52 4.57 0.42
N LEU A 38 0.25 4.57 0.01
CA LEU A 38 -0.26 5.55 -0.95
C LEU A 38 -0.55 6.87 -0.26
N MET A 39 -0.17 7.93 -0.94
CA MET A 39 -0.33 9.32 -0.55
C MET A 39 -1.14 10.07 -1.62
N GLY A 40 -1.69 11.22 -1.24
CA GLY A 40 -2.49 12.05 -2.14
C GLY A 40 -3.88 11.47 -2.43
N GLN A 41 -4.42 11.79 -3.61
CA GLN A 41 -5.80 11.41 -3.97
C GLN A 41 -5.98 9.90 -4.16
N CYS A 42 -4.89 9.16 -4.43
CA CYS A 42 -4.92 7.71 -4.56
C CYS A 42 -5.20 6.97 -3.24
N LYS A 43 -5.04 7.61 -2.07
CA LYS A 43 -5.22 7.00 -0.75
C LYS A 43 -6.64 6.44 -0.52
N GLY A 44 -7.66 7.04 -1.14
CA GLY A 44 -9.07 6.68 -0.93
C GLY A 44 -9.69 5.80 -2.02
N CYS A 45 -9.00 5.54 -3.12
CA CYS A 45 -9.59 4.84 -4.25
C CYS A 45 -9.41 3.32 -4.11
N LEU A 46 -10.48 2.64 -3.66
CA LEU A 46 -10.51 1.18 -3.52
C LEU A 46 -10.21 0.46 -4.85
N SER A 47 -10.63 1.03 -5.98
CA SER A 47 -10.36 0.50 -7.31
C SER A 47 -8.87 0.60 -7.70
N ALA A 48 -8.19 1.65 -7.24
CA ALA A 48 -6.77 1.86 -7.55
C ALA A 48 -5.83 0.95 -6.76
N LYS A 49 -6.30 0.37 -5.63
CA LYS A 49 -5.43 -0.41 -4.74
C LYS A 49 -4.76 -1.58 -5.46
N TYR A 50 -5.53 -2.41 -6.16
CA TYR A 50 -5.01 -3.57 -6.86
C TYR A 50 -4.09 -3.18 -8.01
N THR A 51 -4.52 -2.21 -8.82
CA THR A 51 -3.74 -1.75 -9.98
C THR A 51 -2.40 -1.15 -9.57
N VAL A 52 -2.39 -0.34 -8.52
CA VAL A 52 -1.17 0.30 -8.03
C VAL A 52 -0.27 -0.70 -7.34
N GLU A 53 -0.81 -1.63 -6.55
CA GLU A 53 0.00 -2.70 -5.93
C GLU A 53 0.72 -3.53 -7.00
N ASN A 54 0.01 -3.93 -8.06
CA ASN A 54 0.61 -4.69 -9.17
C ASN A 54 1.65 -3.88 -9.93
N LEU A 55 1.39 -2.59 -10.19
CA LEU A 55 2.33 -1.69 -10.86
C LEU A 55 3.65 -1.59 -10.07
N VAL A 56 3.53 -1.36 -8.76
CA VAL A 56 4.68 -1.21 -7.85
C VAL A 56 5.42 -2.54 -7.72
N GLU A 57 4.69 -3.64 -7.55
CA GLU A 57 5.28 -4.97 -7.45
C GLU A 57 6.06 -5.34 -8.71
N ALA A 58 5.48 -5.13 -9.90
CA ALA A 58 6.15 -5.40 -11.17
C ALA A 58 7.42 -4.55 -11.32
N ALA A 59 7.36 -3.24 -11.04
CA ALA A 59 8.50 -2.35 -11.15
C ALA A 59 9.64 -2.73 -10.19
N ILE A 60 9.31 -3.11 -8.95
CA ILE A 60 10.30 -3.51 -7.96
C ILE A 60 10.88 -4.88 -8.31
N LYS A 61 10.07 -5.86 -8.70
CA LYS A 61 10.54 -7.21 -9.05
C LYS A 61 11.40 -7.25 -10.32
N GLU A 62 11.13 -6.36 -11.28
CA GLU A 62 11.93 -6.23 -12.50
C GLU A 62 13.38 -5.81 -12.19
N ALA A 63 13.55 -4.86 -11.25
CA ALA A 63 14.87 -4.41 -10.83
C ALA A 63 15.49 -5.30 -9.73
N ILE A 64 14.66 -5.86 -8.84
CA ILE A 64 15.08 -6.62 -7.66
C ILE A 64 14.26 -7.93 -7.57
N PRO A 65 14.69 -8.99 -8.27
CA PRO A 65 13.94 -10.26 -8.32
C PRO A 65 13.91 -11.01 -6.98
N THR A 66 14.66 -10.58 -5.97
CA THR A 66 14.64 -11.16 -4.61
C THR A 66 13.45 -10.69 -3.78
N ILE A 67 12.70 -9.68 -4.23
CA ILE A 67 11.45 -9.26 -3.58
C ILE A 67 10.35 -10.29 -3.86
N LYS A 68 9.82 -10.87 -2.78
CA LYS A 68 8.75 -11.86 -2.82
C LYS A 68 7.40 -11.21 -3.05
N LYS A 69 7.14 -10.10 -2.34
CA LYS A 69 5.82 -9.46 -2.31
C LYS A 69 5.89 -7.97 -2.00
N VAL A 70 4.96 -7.21 -2.57
CA VAL A 70 4.66 -5.82 -2.16
C VAL A 70 3.30 -5.76 -1.48
N VAL A 71 3.18 -5.00 -0.39
CA VAL A 71 1.92 -4.79 0.32
C VAL A 71 1.63 -3.31 0.49
N LEU A 72 0.38 -2.92 0.20
CA LEU A 72 -0.12 -1.58 0.50
C LEU A 72 -0.62 -1.46 1.94
N ARG A 73 0.05 -0.63 2.73
CA ARG A 73 -0.40 -0.26 4.07
C ARG A 73 -1.54 0.74 3.97
N ASN A 74 -2.76 0.27 4.27
CA ASN A 74 -3.91 1.15 4.43
C ASN A 74 -3.98 1.61 5.89
N GLU A 75 -3.91 2.92 6.11
CA GLU A 75 -4.14 3.49 7.44
C GLU A 75 -5.64 3.56 7.72
N VAL A 76 -6.18 2.49 8.29
CA VAL A 76 -7.44 2.57 9.03
C VAL A 76 -7.08 2.85 10.48
N SER A 77 -7.56 3.96 11.04
CA SER A 77 -7.33 4.29 12.44
C SER A 77 -7.77 3.14 13.33
N GLN A 78 -6.94 2.75 14.31
CA GLN A 78 -7.25 1.66 15.25
C GLN A 78 -8.57 1.91 15.97
N ASP A 79 -8.82 3.16 16.33
CA ASP A 79 -10.08 3.62 16.93
C ASP A 79 -11.30 3.31 16.05
N LEU A 80 -11.23 3.55 14.73
CA LEU A 80 -12.32 3.22 13.81
C LEU A 80 -12.52 1.70 13.71
N LEU A 81 -11.43 0.94 13.71
CA LEU A 81 -11.47 -0.52 13.70
C LEU A 81 -12.11 -1.08 14.98
N GLU A 82 -11.80 -0.49 16.13
CA GLU A 82 -12.36 -0.86 17.43
C GLU A 82 -13.85 -0.51 17.52
N GLN A 83 -14.24 0.67 17.05
CA GLN A 83 -15.65 1.06 16.97
C GLN A 83 -16.44 0.08 16.08
N ALA A 84 -15.94 -0.25 14.89
CA ALA A 84 -16.59 -1.22 13.99
C ALA A 84 -16.73 -2.62 14.63
N LYS A 85 -15.71 -3.08 15.35
CA LYS A 85 -15.76 -4.36 16.10
C LYS A 85 -16.83 -4.36 17.19
N LYS A 86 -17.00 -3.25 17.91
CA LYS A 86 -18.04 -3.11 18.94
C LYS A 86 -19.44 -3.24 18.32
N PHE A 87 -19.72 -2.50 17.24
CA PHE A 87 -21.00 -2.60 16.52
C PHE A 87 -21.30 -4.01 16.03
N LEU A 88 -20.33 -4.71 15.42
CA LEU A 88 -20.51 -6.08 14.93
C LEU A 88 -20.77 -7.09 16.06
N ASN A 89 -20.17 -6.89 17.24
CA ASN A 89 -20.34 -7.79 18.38
C ASN A 89 -21.67 -7.55 19.13
N GLU A 90 -22.21 -6.33 19.09
CA GLU A 90 -23.52 -6.02 19.68
C GLU A 90 -24.68 -6.67 18.91
N GLY A 91 -24.57 -6.83 17.59
CA GLY A 91 -25.58 -7.51 16.77
C GLY A 91 -25.73 -9.02 17.01
N ASN A 92 -24.77 -9.67 17.69
CA ASN A 92 -24.79 -11.11 17.99
C ASN A 92 -25.36 -11.46 19.37
N ARG A 93 -25.81 -10.46 20.16
CA ARG A 93 -26.39 -10.68 21.51
C ARG A 93 -27.88 -11.07 21.51
N GLY A 94 -28.45 -11.41 20.36
CA GLY A 94 -29.90 -11.55 20.20
C GLY A 94 -30.37 -12.75 19.37
N LYS A 95 -29.63 -13.86 19.32
CA LYS A 95 -30.16 -15.13 18.80
C LYS A 95 -29.75 -16.33 19.65
#